data_AF-A0A2E8XTI1-F1
#
_entry.id   AF-A0A2E8XTI1-F1
#
_cell.length_a   1.000
_cell.length_b   1.000
_cell.length_c   1.000
_cell.angle_alpha   90.00
_cell.angle_beta   90.00
_cell.angle_gamma   90.00
#
_symmetry.space_group_name_H-M   'P 1'
#
loop_
_entity.id
_entity.type
_entity.pdbx_description
1 polymer ?
#
loop_
_entity_poly.entity_id
_entity_poly.type
_entity_poly.pdbx_seq_one_letter_code
_entity_poly.pdbx_strand_id
1 'polypeptide(L)'
;MTNSNPITACAATSQELSYIERLLLHALRVWVARRDRWPEIVLEFNRACGPLPATRICETLQDLFHVLGIHARHRIRLCPMVCCHVSHDELCLLNLVAAQQDGAVVHADALTRWLVGNGAIDCVDAHTRTVAQHLYETGYTLERRYLDTVALPEQTPVRQLVH
;
A
#
# COMPACT_ATOMS: atom_id res chain seq x y z
N MET A 1 20.47 -0.50 30.50
CA MET A 1 19.10 -0.09 30.12
C MET A 1 18.92 -0.37 28.64
N THR A 2 18.44 -1.56 28.30
CA THR A 2 18.22 -2.02 26.93
C THR A 2 16.90 -1.46 26.43
N ASN A 3 16.96 -0.46 25.56
CA ASN A 3 15.80 0.03 24.80
C ASN A 3 15.42 -1.02 23.75
N SER A 4 14.54 -1.93 24.12
CA SER A 4 13.84 -2.80 23.19
C SER A 4 12.84 -1.96 22.40
N ASN A 5 13.21 -1.55 21.18
CA ASN A 5 12.24 -1.03 20.22
C ASN A 5 11.14 -2.09 20.02
N PRO A 6 9.85 -1.72 20.04
CA PRO A 6 8.81 -2.65 19.67
C PRO A 6 9.01 -2.99 18.19
N ILE A 7 9.38 -4.25 17.94
CA ILE A 7 9.33 -4.85 16.61
C ILE A 7 7.90 -4.65 16.15
N THR A 8 7.73 -3.75 15.19
CA THR A 8 6.44 -3.48 14.56
C THR A 8 5.93 -4.80 14.02
N ALA A 9 4.75 -5.24 14.47
CA ALA A 9 4.15 -6.49 14.04
C ALA A 9 4.16 -6.54 12.51
N CYS A 10 4.90 -7.50 11.96
CA CYS A 10 4.98 -7.74 10.53
C CYS A 10 3.81 -8.64 10.16
N ALA A 11 2.94 -8.16 9.26
CA ALA A 11 1.71 -8.86 8.91
C ALA A 11 1.94 -9.98 7.87
N ALA A 12 2.99 -9.87 7.06
CA ALA A 12 3.37 -10.86 6.05
C ALA A 12 4.86 -10.78 5.72
N THR A 13 5.41 -11.86 5.16
CA THR A 13 6.75 -11.85 4.56
C THR A 13 6.67 -11.60 3.05
N SER A 14 7.67 -10.93 2.49
CA SER A 14 7.76 -10.63 1.06
C SER A 14 7.85 -11.89 0.20
N GLN A 15 8.18 -13.06 0.78
CA GLN A 15 8.24 -14.33 0.06
C GLN A 15 6.84 -14.88 -0.25
N GLU A 16 5.81 -14.49 0.51
CA GLU A 16 4.40 -14.85 0.28
C GLU A 16 3.72 -13.92 -0.75
N LEU A 17 4.44 -12.89 -1.20
CA LEU A 17 3.94 -11.96 -2.20
C LEU A 17 4.24 -12.48 -3.61
N SER A 18 3.23 -12.42 -4.48
CA SER A 18 3.42 -12.61 -5.91
C SER A 18 4.44 -11.61 -6.46
N TYR A 19 4.95 -11.87 -7.65
CA TYR A 19 5.92 -10.99 -8.29
C TYR A 19 5.39 -9.55 -8.43
N ILE A 20 4.13 -9.38 -8.85
CA ILE A 20 3.56 -8.06 -9.08
C ILE A 20 3.35 -7.27 -7.78
N GLU A 21 3.00 -7.94 -6.68
CA GLU A 21 2.85 -7.30 -5.37
C GLU A 21 4.19 -6.83 -4.83
N ARG A 22 5.24 -7.66 -5.00
CA ARG A 22 6.61 -7.24 -4.69
C ARG A 22 7.02 -6.03 -5.51
N LEU A 23 6.65 -5.99 -6.79
CA LEU A 23 6.96 -4.86 -7.67
C LEU A 23 6.22 -3.58 -7.25
N LEU A 24 4.95 -3.66 -6.86
CA LEU A 24 4.19 -2.54 -6.31
C LEU A 24 4.79 -2.00 -5.02
N LEU A 25 5.17 -2.88 -4.08
CA LEU A 25 5.85 -2.46 -2.86
C LEU A 25 7.22 -1.86 -3.14
N HIS A 26 7.97 -2.45 -4.06
CA HIS A 26 9.27 -1.94 -4.48
C HIS A 26 9.13 -0.53 -5.07
N ALA A 27 8.13 -0.31 -5.94
CA ALA A 27 7.81 1.00 -6.49
C ALA A 27 7.50 2.04 -5.42
N LEU A 28 6.64 1.69 -4.45
CA LEU A 28 6.30 2.57 -3.32
C LEU A 28 7.54 2.93 -2.49
N ARG A 29 8.34 1.94 -2.12
CA ARG A 29 9.55 2.14 -1.31
C ARG A 29 10.60 2.96 -2.07
N VAL A 30 10.79 2.73 -3.37
CA VAL A 30 11.68 3.54 -4.22
C VAL A 30 11.17 4.98 -4.32
N TRP A 31 9.88 5.18 -4.53
CA TRP A 31 9.31 6.51 -4.65
C TRP A 31 9.49 7.36 -3.38
N VAL A 32 9.47 6.73 -2.20
CA VAL A 32 9.74 7.42 -0.94
C VAL A 32 11.23 7.62 -0.68
N ALA A 33 12.07 6.62 -0.97
CA ALA A 33 13.48 6.64 -0.58
C ALA A 33 14.45 7.23 -1.63
N ARG A 34 14.20 6.98 -2.92
CA ARG A 34 15.12 7.26 -4.05
C ARG A 34 14.36 7.52 -5.35
N ARG A 35 13.72 8.70 -5.46
CA ARG A 35 12.94 9.08 -6.66
C ARG A 35 13.76 9.12 -7.95
N ASP A 36 15.07 9.36 -7.84
CA ASP A 36 16.03 9.29 -8.94
C ASP A 36 16.06 7.92 -9.63
N ARG A 37 15.68 6.85 -8.93
CA ARG A 37 15.63 5.48 -9.46
C ARG A 37 14.28 5.10 -10.05
N TRP A 38 13.32 6.02 -10.15
CA TRP A 38 12.02 5.73 -10.77
C TRP A 38 12.11 5.15 -12.20
N PRO A 39 13.06 5.54 -13.06
CA PRO A 39 13.22 4.90 -14.37
C PRO A 39 13.48 3.38 -14.29
N GLU A 40 14.16 2.91 -13.24
CA GLU A 40 14.39 1.47 -12.99
C GLU A 40 13.05 0.75 -12.70
N ILE A 41 12.14 1.39 -11.97
CA ILE A 41 10.79 0.86 -11.70
C ILE A 41 9.99 0.74 -13.00
N VAL A 42 10.00 1.78 -13.83
CA VAL A 42 9.31 1.77 -15.13
C VAL A 42 9.83 0.64 -16.02
N LEU A 43 11.15 0.41 -16.04
CA LEU A 43 11.76 -0.71 -16.76
C LEU A 43 11.26 -2.08 -16.28
N GLU A 44 11.14 -2.28 -14.96
CA GLU A 44 10.61 -3.54 -14.43
C GLU A 44 9.12 -3.73 -14.73
N PHE A 45 8.31 -2.68 -14.65
CA PHE A 45 6.92 -2.73 -15.10
C PHE A 45 6.81 -2.98 -16.60
N ASN A 46 7.67 -2.40 -17.44
CA ASN A 46 7.71 -2.65 -18.87
C ASN A 46 7.95 -4.13 -19.18
N ARG A 47 8.82 -4.79 -18.41
CA ARG A 47 9.10 -6.24 -18.54
C ARG A 47 7.92 -7.10 -18.10
N ALA A 48 7.18 -6.66 -17.08
CA ALA A 48 6.04 -7.39 -16.53
C ALA A 48 4.78 -7.24 -17.39
N CYS A 49 4.40 -6.00 -17.71
CA CYS A 49 3.09 -5.64 -18.25
C CYS A 49 3.13 -5.21 -19.72
N GLY A 50 4.34 -5.04 -20.30
CA GLY A 50 4.54 -4.42 -21.60
C GLY A 50 4.55 -2.87 -21.54
N PRO A 51 5.08 -2.19 -22.58
CA PRO A 51 5.43 -0.76 -22.49
C PRO A 51 4.25 0.19 -22.26
N LEU A 52 3.14 -0.04 -22.96
CA LEU A 52 1.97 0.85 -22.89
C LEU A 52 1.25 0.73 -21.54
N PRO A 53 0.88 -0.48 -21.05
CA PRO A 53 0.29 -0.62 -19.72
C PRO A 53 1.22 -0.16 -18.60
N ALA A 54 2.51 -0.48 -18.69
CA ALA A 54 3.49 -0.09 -17.69
C ALA A 54 3.60 1.43 -17.52
N THR A 55 3.57 2.18 -18.62
CA THR A 55 3.59 3.65 -18.58
C THR A 55 2.39 4.18 -17.79
N ARG A 56 1.17 3.70 -18.13
CA ARG A 56 -0.08 4.12 -17.46
C ARG A 56 -0.10 3.74 -15.98
N ILE A 57 0.33 2.52 -15.65
CA ILE A 57 0.43 2.05 -14.28
C ILE A 57 1.40 2.94 -13.50
N CYS A 58 2.59 3.21 -14.04
CA CYS A 58 3.60 4.00 -13.36
C CYS A 58 3.16 5.46 -13.15
N GLU A 59 2.57 6.11 -14.15
CA GLU A 59 2.01 7.47 -14.01
C GLU A 59 0.94 7.50 -12.91
N THR A 60 -0.01 6.57 -12.96
CA THR A 60 -1.08 6.47 -11.96
C THR A 60 -0.53 6.17 -10.55
N LEU A 61 0.51 5.35 -10.43
CA LEU A 61 1.17 5.07 -9.16
C LEU A 61 1.89 6.31 -8.60
N GLN A 62 2.54 7.11 -9.45
CA GLN A 62 3.16 8.36 -9.00
C GLN A 62 2.12 9.32 -8.44
N ASP A 63 0.99 9.49 -9.13
CA ASP A 63 -0.12 10.33 -8.69
C ASP A 63 -0.72 9.80 -7.39
N LEU A 64 -0.99 8.49 -7.31
CA LEU A 64 -1.48 7.84 -6.09
C LEU A 64 -0.53 8.08 -4.91
N PHE A 65 0.76 7.84 -5.08
CA PHE A 65 1.75 8.02 -4.01
C PHE A 65 1.89 9.49 -3.61
N HIS A 66 1.75 10.41 -4.57
CA HIS A 66 1.72 11.85 -4.30
C HIS A 66 0.52 12.23 -3.43
N VAL A 67 -0.68 11.78 -3.81
CA VAL A 67 -1.93 12.02 -3.07
C VAL A 67 -1.85 11.44 -1.67
N LEU A 68 -1.37 10.19 -1.52
CA LEU A 68 -1.14 9.57 -0.23
C LEU A 68 -0.14 10.37 0.61
N GLY A 69 0.95 10.86 0.02
CA GLY A 69 1.95 11.67 0.71
C GLY A 69 1.40 12.99 1.30
N ILE A 70 0.35 13.56 0.69
CA ILE A 70 -0.26 14.82 1.12
C ILE A 70 -1.44 14.57 2.07
N HIS A 71 -2.29 13.58 1.76
CA HIS A 71 -3.60 13.41 2.37
C HIS A 71 -3.71 12.19 3.31
N ALA A 72 -2.61 11.51 3.60
CA ALA A 72 -2.61 10.41 4.55
C ALA A 72 -3.15 10.83 5.91
N ARG A 73 -4.06 10.02 6.44
CA ARG A 73 -4.70 10.23 7.75
C ARG A 73 -3.71 10.09 8.89
N HIS A 74 -2.69 9.25 8.72
CA HIS A 74 -1.60 9.02 9.66
C HIS A 74 -0.28 8.93 8.91
N ARG A 75 0.82 8.95 9.67
CA ARG A 75 2.15 8.74 9.08
C ARG A 75 2.25 7.31 8.54
N ILE A 76 2.22 7.17 7.21
CA ILE A 76 2.44 5.90 6.50
C ILE A 76 3.82 5.36 6.88
N ARG A 77 3.85 4.14 7.43
CA ARG A 77 5.06 3.43 7.83
C ARG A 77 5.42 2.47 6.72
N LEU A 78 6.57 2.68 6.11
CA LEU A 78 7.12 1.76 5.11
C LEU A 78 8.29 0.98 5.71
N CYS A 79 8.43 -0.27 5.31
CA CYS A 79 9.62 -1.03 5.63
C CYS A 79 10.80 -0.57 4.74
N PRO A 80 12.05 -0.69 5.21
CA PRO A 80 13.22 -0.36 4.41
C PRO A 80 13.27 -1.16 3.09
N MET A 81 13.92 -0.60 2.07
CA MET A 81 14.05 -1.18 0.73
C MET A 81 14.49 -2.66 0.70
N VAL A 82 15.42 -3.05 1.56
CA VAL A 82 15.98 -4.42 1.64
C VAL A 82 15.24 -5.32 2.63
N CYS A 83 14.18 -4.81 3.28
CA CYS A 83 13.44 -5.55 4.28
C CYS A 83 12.53 -6.59 3.62
N CYS A 84 12.62 -7.82 4.09
CA CYS A 84 11.72 -8.91 3.71
C CYS A 84 10.34 -8.82 4.38
N HIS A 85 10.12 -7.89 5.31
CA HIS A 85 8.83 -7.72 5.95
C HIS A 85 7.97 -6.71 5.22
N VAL A 86 6.65 -6.85 5.39
CA VAL A 86 5.63 -5.94 4.89
C VAL A 86 4.96 -5.25 6.07
N SER A 87 4.92 -3.91 6.06
CA SER A 87 4.22 -3.14 7.08
C SER A 87 2.71 -3.26 6.92
N HIS A 88 1.95 -2.88 7.95
CA HIS A 88 0.49 -2.83 7.87
C HIS A 88 0.00 -1.84 6.81
N ASP A 89 0.67 -0.69 6.66
CA ASP A 89 0.31 0.32 5.65
C ASP A 89 0.59 -0.19 4.23
N GLU A 90 1.72 -0.87 4.03
CA GLU A 90 2.07 -1.51 2.76
C GLU A 90 1.05 -2.59 2.39
N LEU A 91 0.66 -3.41 3.36
CA LEU A 91 -0.34 -4.45 3.16
C LEU A 91 -1.73 -3.86 2.88
N CYS A 92 -2.10 -2.76 3.55
CA CYS A 92 -3.33 -2.05 3.29
C CYS A 92 -3.41 -1.55 1.84
N LEU A 93 -2.31 -1.00 1.30
CA LEU A 93 -2.24 -0.56 -0.09
C LEU A 93 -2.40 -1.72 -1.08
N LEU A 94 -1.75 -2.85 -0.85
CA LEU A 94 -1.93 -4.06 -1.68
C LEU A 94 -3.36 -4.57 -1.62
N ASN A 95 -3.94 -4.65 -0.41
CA ASN A 95 -5.32 -5.07 -0.21
C ASN A 95 -6.32 -4.12 -0.85
N LEU A 96 -6.03 -2.83 -0.92
CA LEU A 96 -6.88 -1.86 -1.60
C LEU A 96 -6.91 -2.15 -3.09
N VAL A 97 -5.76 -2.40 -3.73
CA VAL A 97 -5.70 -2.80 -5.14
C VAL A 97 -6.44 -4.12 -5.36
N ALA A 98 -6.20 -5.13 -4.52
CA ALA A 98 -6.90 -6.41 -4.60
C ALA A 98 -8.42 -6.26 -4.45
N ALA A 99 -8.89 -5.43 -3.52
CA ALA A 99 -10.32 -5.17 -3.31
C ALA A 99 -10.97 -4.48 -4.53
N GLN A 100 -10.23 -3.59 -5.21
CA GLN A 100 -10.71 -2.98 -6.46
C GLN A 100 -10.80 -4.00 -7.60
N GLN A 101 -9.82 -4.92 -7.73
CA GLN A 101 -9.87 -5.99 -8.72
C GLN A 101 -11.07 -6.93 -8.50
N ASP A 102 -11.36 -7.25 -7.23
CA ASP A 102 -12.48 -8.11 -6.85
C ASP A 102 -13.86 -7.41 -6.89
N GLY A 103 -13.90 -6.10 -7.14
CA GLY A 103 -15.15 -5.32 -7.05
C GLY A 103 -15.73 -5.23 -5.63
N ALA A 104 -14.90 -5.43 -4.60
CA ALA A 104 -15.30 -5.40 -3.19
C ALA A 104 -15.43 -3.96 -2.67
N VAL A 105 -16.40 -3.20 -3.22
CA VAL A 105 -16.55 -1.74 -3.02
C VAL A 105 -16.54 -1.32 -1.55
N VAL A 106 -17.29 -2.01 -0.69
CA VAL A 106 -17.38 -1.68 0.75
C VAL A 106 -16.02 -1.84 1.45
N HIS A 107 -15.26 -2.88 1.07
CA HIS A 107 -13.94 -3.12 1.66
C HIS A 107 -12.92 -2.10 1.15
N ALA A 108 -12.94 -1.78 -0.14
CA ALA A 108 -12.09 -0.77 -0.74
C ALA A 108 -12.34 0.63 -0.14
N ASP A 109 -13.60 1.02 0.09
CA ASP A 109 -13.96 2.26 0.77
C ASP A 109 -13.43 2.29 2.22
N ALA A 110 -13.57 1.19 2.96
CA ALA A 110 -13.05 1.09 4.33
C ALA A 110 -11.51 1.23 4.38
N LEU A 111 -10.78 0.57 3.48
CA LEU A 111 -9.32 0.68 3.38
C LEU A 111 -8.89 2.10 2.98
N THR A 112 -9.58 2.71 2.02
CA THR A 112 -9.32 4.09 1.59
C THR A 112 -9.51 5.08 2.74
N ARG A 113 -10.62 4.98 3.50
CA ARG A 113 -10.90 5.82 4.68
C ARG A 113 -9.94 5.60 5.84
N TRP A 114 -9.31 4.44 5.89
CA TRP A 114 -8.25 4.15 6.84
C TRP A 114 -6.94 4.84 6.42
N LEU A 115 -6.61 4.84 5.13
CA LEU A 115 -5.40 5.46 4.58
C LEU A 115 -5.45 6.99 4.55
N VAL A 116 -6.57 7.59 4.12
CA VAL A 116 -6.67 9.03 3.85
C VAL A 116 -7.87 9.69 4.52
N GLY A 117 -7.81 11.02 4.63
CA GLY A 117 -8.94 11.83 5.05
C GLY A 117 -10.03 11.94 3.98
N ASN A 118 -11.24 12.35 4.39
CA ASN A 118 -12.44 12.39 3.53
C ASN A 118 -12.25 13.17 2.21
N GLY A 119 -11.44 14.22 2.20
CA GLY A 119 -11.21 15.05 1.01
C GLY A 119 -10.41 14.40 -0.11
N ALA A 120 -9.78 13.25 0.13
CA ALA A 120 -8.96 12.55 -0.87
C ALA A 120 -9.48 11.16 -1.24
N ILE A 121 -10.62 10.73 -0.67
CA ILE A 121 -11.17 9.39 -0.90
C ILE A 121 -11.39 9.13 -2.38
N ASP A 122 -12.13 10.00 -3.07
CA ASP A 122 -12.49 9.81 -4.48
C ASP A 122 -11.26 9.75 -5.39
N CYS A 123 -10.23 10.53 -5.07
CA CYS A 123 -8.99 10.57 -5.83
C CYS A 123 -8.17 9.29 -5.64
N VAL A 124 -7.99 8.83 -4.39
CA VAL A 124 -7.30 7.57 -4.09
C VAL A 124 -8.05 6.38 -4.68
N ASP A 125 -9.38 6.37 -4.58
CA ASP A 125 -10.24 5.33 -5.14
C ASP A 125 -10.11 5.26 -6.67
N ALA A 126 -10.18 6.41 -7.36
CA ALA A 126 -10.03 6.48 -8.81
C ALA A 126 -8.66 6.00 -9.31
N HIS A 127 -7.56 6.47 -8.67
CA HIS A 127 -6.21 6.03 -9.03
C HIS A 127 -6.02 4.54 -8.76
N THR A 128 -6.47 4.06 -7.59
CA THR A 128 -6.29 2.65 -7.23
C THR A 128 -7.11 1.73 -8.12
N ARG A 129 -8.33 2.13 -8.51
CA ARG A 129 -9.14 1.40 -9.50
C ARG A 129 -8.44 1.35 -10.86
N THR A 130 -7.84 2.45 -11.30
CA THR A 130 -7.11 2.50 -12.58
C THR A 130 -5.89 1.58 -12.58
N VAL A 131 -5.11 1.56 -11.49
CA VAL A 131 -4.01 0.60 -11.31
C VAL A 131 -4.53 -0.84 -11.32
N ALA A 132 -5.57 -1.13 -10.53
CA ALA A 132 -6.19 -2.46 -10.44
C ALA A 132 -6.65 -2.97 -11.81
N GLN A 133 -7.32 -2.11 -12.59
CA GLN A 133 -7.78 -2.41 -13.94
C GLN A 133 -6.60 -2.73 -14.88
N HIS A 134 -5.59 -1.86 -14.95
CA HIS A 134 -4.46 -2.10 -15.86
C HIS A 134 -3.65 -3.35 -15.49
N LEU A 135 -3.49 -3.64 -14.19
CA LEU A 135 -2.87 -4.89 -13.76
C LEU A 135 -3.70 -6.10 -14.22
N TYR A 136 -5.02 -6.05 -14.04
CA TYR A 136 -5.92 -7.12 -14.46
C TYR A 136 -5.88 -7.35 -15.98
N GLU A 137 -5.92 -6.27 -16.78
CA GLU A 137 -5.80 -6.31 -18.25
C GLU A 137 -4.48 -6.95 -18.72
N THR A 138 -3.44 -6.86 -17.90
CA THR A 138 -2.12 -7.47 -18.18
C THR A 138 -1.96 -8.88 -17.61
N GLY A 139 -3.02 -9.45 -17.03
CA GLY A 139 -3.04 -10.81 -16.49
C GLY A 139 -2.55 -10.94 -15.05
N TYR A 140 -2.40 -9.83 -14.32
CA TYR A 140 -1.97 -9.83 -12.93
C TYR A 140 -3.14 -9.58 -11.98
N THR A 141 -3.35 -10.55 -11.08
CA THR A 141 -4.31 -10.49 -9.98
C THR A 141 -3.59 -10.45 -8.65
N LEU A 142 -4.09 -9.66 -7.71
CA LEU A 142 -3.59 -9.60 -6.34
C LEU A 142 -4.47 -10.43 -5.43
N GLU A 143 -3.86 -11.09 -4.46
CA GLU A 143 -4.59 -11.84 -3.44
C GLU A 143 -4.92 -10.92 -2.26
N ARG A 144 -6.18 -10.94 -1.84
CA ARG A 144 -6.58 -10.31 -0.57
C ARG A 144 -5.91 -11.04 0.59
N ARG A 145 -5.16 -10.30 1.39
CA ARG A 145 -4.49 -10.81 2.58
C ARG A 145 -5.17 -10.31 3.83
N TYR A 146 -5.46 -11.24 4.73
CA TYR A 146 -5.94 -10.86 6.04
C TYR A 146 -4.79 -10.18 6.80
N LEU A 147 -5.05 -8.97 7.28
CA LEU A 147 -4.24 -8.41 8.36
C LEU A 147 -4.51 -9.29 9.56
N ASP A 148 -3.61 -10.24 9.85
CA ASP A 148 -3.66 -10.98 11.10
C ASP A 148 -3.75 -9.93 12.20
N THR A 149 -4.92 -9.92 12.83
CA THR A 149 -5.26 -8.95 13.85
C THR A 149 -4.43 -9.31 15.06
N VAL A 150 -3.18 -8.86 15.12
CA VAL A 150 -2.49 -8.68 16.38
C VAL A 150 -3.34 -7.67 17.12
N ALA A 151 -4.13 -8.19 18.07
CA ALA A 151 -5.11 -7.50 18.88
C ALA A 151 -4.97 -5.98 18.81
N LEU A 152 -5.98 -5.31 18.24
CA LEU A 152 -6.23 -3.90 18.54
C LEU A 152 -6.02 -3.75 20.04
N PRO A 153 -5.04 -2.95 20.53
CA PRO A 153 -4.96 -2.71 21.95
C PRO A 153 -6.33 -2.18 22.34
N GLU A 154 -7.03 -2.94 23.18
CA GLU A 154 -8.30 -2.53 23.76
C GLU A 154 -8.10 -1.09 24.20
N GLN A 155 -8.98 -0.20 23.70
CA GLN A 155 -9.02 1.17 24.18
C GLN A 155 -9.19 1.09 25.69
N THR A 156 -8.09 1.24 26.42
CA THR A 156 -8.14 1.30 27.87
C THR A 156 -8.95 2.56 28.16
N PRO A 157 -10.13 2.47 28.80
CA PRO A 157 -10.91 3.65 29.09
C PRO A 157 -10.02 4.56 29.94
N VAL A 158 -9.75 5.75 29.42
CA VAL A 158 -9.03 6.80 30.15
C VAL A 158 -9.83 7.05 31.43
N ARG A 159 -9.33 6.53 32.56
CA ARG A 159 -9.80 6.94 33.88
C ARG A 159 -9.59 8.45 33.96
N GLN A 160 -10.69 9.19 34.01
CA GLN A 160 -10.71 10.59 34.40
C GLN A 160 -9.91 10.75 35.70
N LEU A 161 -8.91 11.62 35.69
CA LEU A 161 -8.39 12.20 36.91
C LEU A 161 -9.11 13.53 37.09
N VAL A 162 -10.11 13.48 37.96
CA VAL A 162 -10.66 14.62 38.69
C VAL A 162 -9.55 15.14 39.60
N HIS A 163 -9.20 16.42 39.49
CA HIS A 163 -8.74 17.26 40.58
C HIS A 163 -9.06 18.71 40.28
#